data_AF-A0AAU9UDD3-F1
#
_entry.id   AF-A0AAU9UDD3-F1
#
_cell.length_a   1.000
_cell.length_b   1.000
_cell.length_c   1.000
_cell.angle_alpha   90.00
_cell.angle_beta   90.00
_cell.angle_gamma   90.00
#
_symmetry.space_group_name_H-M   'P 1'
#
loop_
_entity.id
_entity.type
_entity.pdbx_description
1 polymer ?
#
loop_
_entity_poly.entity_id
_entity_poly.type
_entity_poly.pdbx_seq_one_letter_code
_entity_poly.pdbx_strand_id
1 'polypeptide(L)'
;MTEAGNVDLKRLRAEDQSPLVQCTRCLGYGHGKKYCKEKTDLCSHCGGQHLSSRCAKRQEGAPPTCKNCSNAKLDKIDHNAFSESCIIRRKCLARSTVEYC
;
A
#
# COMPACT_ATOMS: atom_id res chain seq x y z
N MET A 1 57.95 8.79 14.79
CA MET A 1 56.71 8.74 15.59
C MET A 1 55.56 8.84 14.60
N THR A 2 54.94 7.73 14.25
CA THR A 2 53.78 7.69 13.35
C THR A 2 52.63 7.11 14.15
N GLU A 3 51.76 7.98 14.64
CA GLU A 3 50.58 7.56 15.39
C GLU A 3 49.55 7.04 14.40
N ALA A 4 49.32 5.73 14.45
CA ALA A 4 48.23 5.10 13.73
C ALA A 4 46.92 5.48 14.43
N GLY A 5 46.18 6.42 13.84
CA GLY A 5 44.87 6.83 14.32
C GLY A 5 43.90 5.64 14.30
N ASN A 6 43.33 5.30 15.45
CA ASN A 6 42.37 4.22 15.58
C ASN A 6 41.00 4.74 15.13
N VAL A 7 40.38 4.10 14.12
CA VAL A 7 39.03 4.44 13.66
C VAL A 7 38.05 3.44 14.27
N ASP A 8 37.20 3.91 15.18
CA ASP A 8 36.14 3.11 15.77
C ASP A 8 34.94 3.01 14.80
N LEU A 9 34.65 1.79 14.33
CA LEU A 9 33.43 1.51 13.56
C LEU A 9 32.30 1.07 14.49
N LYS A 10 31.20 1.82 14.50
CA LYS A 10 29.97 1.43 15.20
C LYS A 10 28.91 0.99 14.19
N ARG A 11 28.36 -0.21 14.38
CA ARG A 11 27.20 -0.66 13.60
C ARG A 11 25.95 0.08 14.08
N LEU A 12 25.22 0.67 13.14
CA LEU A 12 23.92 1.29 13.37
C LEU A 12 22.86 0.50 12.60
N ARG A 13 21.68 0.35 13.21
CA ARG A 13 20.53 -0.24 12.56
C ARG A 13 19.89 0.82 11.67
N ALA A 14 19.83 0.58 10.37
CA ALA A 14 19.12 1.43 9.43
C ALA A 14 17.78 0.76 9.11
N GLU A 15 16.68 1.44 9.42
CA GLU A 15 15.34 0.98 9.09
C GLU A 15 14.81 1.77 7.89
N ASP A 16 14.17 1.08 6.93
CA ASP A 16 13.46 1.75 5.85
C ASP A 16 12.13 2.32 6.40
N GLN A 17 12.09 3.66 6.47
CA GLN A 17 10.93 4.44 6.90
C GLN A 17 10.17 5.02 5.71
N SER A 18 10.35 4.46 4.51
CA SER A 18 9.63 4.89 3.32
C SER A 18 8.12 4.66 3.50
N PRO A 19 7.28 5.69 3.28
CA PRO A 19 5.84 5.53 3.45
C PRO A 19 5.29 4.52 2.44
N LEU A 20 4.38 3.66 2.88
CA LEU A 20 3.67 2.78 1.96
C LEU A 20 2.75 3.61 1.06
N VAL A 21 3.14 3.73 -0.21
CA VAL A 21 2.34 4.47 -1.21
C VAL A 21 1.26 3.55 -1.78
N GLN A 22 0.00 4.00 -1.71
CA GLN A 22 -1.14 3.37 -2.38
C GLN A 22 -1.63 4.25 -3.54
N CYS A 23 -1.77 3.66 -4.72
CA CYS A 23 -2.21 4.34 -5.92
C CYS A 23 -3.73 4.60 -5.87
N THR A 24 -4.15 5.85 -6.05
CA THR A 24 -5.58 6.21 -6.07
C THR A 24 -6.29 5.90 -7.39
N ARG A 25 -5.55 5.47 -8.43
CA ARG A 25 -6.11 5.02 -9.71
C ARG A 25 -6.37 3.52 -9.72
N CYS A 26 -5.32 2.71 -9.57
CA CYS A 26 -5.45 1.25 -9.65
C CYS A 26 -5.68 0.56 -8.30
N LEU A 27 -5.67 1.33 -7.19
CA LEU A 27 -5.82 0.86 -5.80
C LEU A 27 -4.66 0.00 -5.27
N GLY A 28 -3.69 -0.37 -6.12
CA GLY A 28 -2.51 -1.14 -5.74
C GLY A 28 -1.46 -0.36 -4.97
N TYR A 29 -0.46 -1.07 -4.44
CA TYR A 29 0.62 -0.51 -3.63
C TYR A 29 1.93 -0.31 -4.44
N GLY A 30 2.84 0.51 -3.91
CA GLY A 30 4.21 0.68 -4.42
C GLY A 30 4.39 1.80 -5.44
N HIS A 31 3.32 2.51 -5.80
CA HIS A 31 3.40 3.68 -6.69
C HIS A 31 2.24 4.65 -6.45
N GLY A 32 2.46 5.92 -6.74
CA GLY A 32 1.42 6.95 -6.74
C GLY A 32 0.70 7.08 -8.09
N LYS A 33 -0.43 7.80 -8.12
CA LYS A 33 -1.23 8.03 -9.34
C LYS A 33 -0.42 8.58 -10.52
N LYS A 34 0.55 9.47 -10.25
CA LYS A 34 1.45 10.08 -11.25
C LYS A 34 2.24 9.03 -12.07
N TYR A 35 2.58 7.90 -11.45
CA TYR A 35 3.40 6.84 -12.04
C TYR A 35 2.59 5.60 -12.42
N CYS A 36 1.25 5.68 -12.35
CA CYS A 36 0.38 4.56 -12.66
C CYS A 36 0.24 4.36 -14.17
N LYS A 37 0.44 3.12 -14.63
CA LYS A 37 0.29 2.73 -16.04
C LYS A 37 -1.17 2.52 -16.46
N GLU A 38 -2.07 2.34 -15.49
CA GLU A 38 -3.50 2.23 -15.77
C GLU A 38 -4.05 3.56 -16.30
N LYS A 39 -5.02 3.47 -17.21
CA LYS A 39 -5.70 4.63 -17.80
C LYS A 39 -6.97 5.01 -17.05
N THR A 40 -7.61 4.03 -16.42
CA THR A 40 -8.93 4.19 -15.79
C THR A 40 -8.82 4.17 -14.28
N ASP A 41 -9.51 5.10 -13.62
CA ASP A 41 -9.63 5.12 -12.17
C ASP A 41 -10.61 4.03 -11.68
N LEU A 42 -10.17 3.23 -10.72
CA LEU A 42 -10.97 2.22 -10.06
C LEU A 42 -11.62 2.78 -8.78
N CYS A 43 -12.84 2.34 -8.54
CA CYS A 43 -13.62 2.76 -7.39
C CYS A 43 -13.05 2.14 -6.11
N SER A 44 -12.68 2.97 -5.13
CA SER A 44 -12.20 2.49 -3.83
C SER A 44 -13.23 1.71 -3.02
N HIS A 45 -14.52 1.88 -3.34
CA HIS A 45 -15.63 1.20 -2.68
C HIS A 45 -15.91 -0.18 -3.27
N CYS A 46 -15.96 -0.34 -4.60
CA CYS A 46 -16.39 -1.60 -5.22
C CYS A 46 -15.42 -2.17 -6.26
N GLY A 47 -14.32 -1.50 -6.56
CA GLY A 47 -13.32 -1.92 -7.55
C GLY A 47 -13.74 -1.77 -9.02
N GLY A 48 -14.91 -1.19 -9.30
CA GLY A 48 -15.39 -0.92 -10.67
C GLY A 48 -14.67 0.25 -11.34
N GLN A 49 -14.78 0.35 -12.67
CA GLN A 49 -14.14 1.40 -13.48
C GLN A 49 -14.89 2.75 -13.41
N HIS A 50 -14.88 3.38 -12.25
CA HIS A 50 -15.47 4.70 -11.99
C HIS A 50 -14.88 5.30 -10.72
N LEU A 51 -15.08 6.61 -10.52
CA LEU A 51 -14.74 7.27 -9.26
C LEU A 51 -15.70 6.87 -8.14
N SER A 52 -15.21 6.75 -6.90
CA SER A 52 -16.03 6.38 -5.73
C SER A 52 -17.20 7.34 -5.46
N SER A 53 -17.11 8.59 -5.89
CA SER A 53 -18.19 9.58 -5.84
C SER A 53 -19.39 9.22 -6.74
N ARG A 54 -19.15 8.45 -7.82
CA ARG A 54 -20.17 8.02 -8.80
C ARG A 54 -20.56 6.55 -8.64
N CYS A 55 -20.27 5.95 -7.49
CA CYS A 55 -20.52 4.54 -7.25
C CYS A 55 -21.99 4.28 -6.83
N ALA A 56 -22.78 3.65 -7.71
CA ALA A 56 -24.16 3.27 -7.42
C ALA A 56 -24.27 2.38 -6.16
N LYS A 57 -23.44 1.34 -6.06
CA LYS A 57 -23.39 0.45 -4.88
C LYS A 57 -23.15 1.21 -3.57
N ARG A 58 -22.34 2.28 -3.60
CA ARG A 58 -22.10 3.12 -2.43
C ARG A 58 -23.33 3.97 -2.10
N GLN A 59 -23.99 4.52 -3.12
CA GLN A 59 -25.23 5.30 -2.96
C GLN A 59 -26.39 4.44 -2.45
N GLU A 60 -26.43 3.17 -2.83
CA GLU A 60 -27.38 2.15 -2.37
C GLU A 60 -27.05 1.60 -0.96
N GLY A 61 -25.95 2.03 -0.34
CA GLY A 61 -25.53 1.57 1.00
C GLY A 61 -24.93 0.17 1.05
N ALA A 62 -24.58 -0.43 -0.09
CA ALA A 62 -23.94 -1.75 -0.12
C ALA A 62 -22.55 -1.71 0.55
N PRO A 63 -22.13 -2.80 1.22
CA PRO A 63 -20.82 -2.86 1.86
C PRO A 63 -19.68 -2.72 0.83
N PRO A 64 -18.55 -2.10 1.21
CA PRO A 64 -17.40 -1.98 0.34
C PRO A 64 -16.77 -3.35 0.05
N THR A 65 -16.06 -3.44 -1.07
CA THR A 65 -15.31 -4.63 -1.48
C THR A 65 -13.89 -4.24 -1.89
N CYS A 66 -12.91 -4.70 -1.12
CA CYS A 66 -11.51 -4.40 -1.34
C CYS A 66 -10.97 -5.15 -2.56
N LYS A 67 -10.62 -4.40 -3.63
CA LYS A 67 -10.08 -4.96 -4.87
C LYS A 67 -8.78 -5.73 -4.66
N ASN A 68 -7.91 -5.26 -3.77
CA ASN A 68 -6.64 -5.92 -3.49
C ASN A 68 -6.83 -7.28 -2.81
N CYS A 69 -7.70 -7.35 -1.80
CA CYS A 69 -8.02 -8.61 -1.11
C CYS A 69 -8.78 -9.58 -2.02
N SER A 70 -9.68 -9.06 -2.86
CA SER A 70 -10.38 -9.84 -3.88
C SER A 70 -9.41 -10.45 -4.91
N ASN A 71 -8.46 -9.67 -5.43
CA ASN A 71 -7.42 -10.18 -6.35
C ASN A 71 -6.52 -11.23 -5.68
N ALA A 72 -6.27 -11.08 -4.37
CA ALA A 72 -5.52 -12.03 -3.56
C ALA A 72 -6.36 -13.24 -3.10
N LYS A 73 -7.63 -13.34 -3.51
CA LYS A 73 -8.56 -14.44 -3.19
C LYS A 73 -8.69 -14.70 -1.68
N LEU A 74 -8.78 -13.62 -0.88
CA LEU A 74 -9.06 -13.72 0.56
C LEU A 74 -10.56 -13.78 0.84
N ASP A 75 -10.95 -14.34 1.98
CA ASP A 75 -12.36 -14.46 2.38
C ASP A 75 -12.94 -13.13 2.88
N LYS A 76 -12.19 -12.39 3.69
CA LYS A 76 -12.62 -11.10 4.26
C LYS A 76 -12.22 -9.95 3.35
N ILE A 77 -13.16 -9.54 2.49
CA ILE A 77 -12.97 -8.47 1.49
C ILE A 77 -13.92 -7.28 1.71
N ASP A 78 -14.76 -7.33 2.73
CA ASP A 78 -15.83 -6.40 3.10
C ASP A 78 -15.34 -5.08 3.72
N HIS A 79 -14.31 -4.48 3.12
CA HIS A 79 -13.74 -3.20 3.56
C HIS A 79 -13.34 -2.34 2.37
N ASN A 80 -13.20 -1.03 2.59
CA ASN A 80 -12.71 -0.11 1.57
C ASN A 80 -11.25 -0.44 1.21
N ALA A 81 -10.85 -0.18 -0.04
CA ALA A 81 -9.49 -0.40 -0.50
C ALA A 81 -8.41 0.32 0.33
N PHE A 82 -8.75 1.42 1.01
CA PHE A 82 -7.86 2.21 1.88
C PHE A 82 -7.99 1.89 3.37
N SER A 83 -8.70 0.81 3.73
CA SER A 83 -8.86 0.44 5.14
C SER A 83 -7.53 0.05 5.79
N GLU A 84 -7.27 0.60 6.98
CA GLU A 84 -6.11 0.24 7.82
C GLU A 84 -6.14 -1.24 8.25
N SER A 85 -7.35 -1.82 8.37
CA SER A 85 -7.54 -3.23 8.73
C SER A 85 -7.20 -4.22 7.60
N CYS A 86 -6.92 -3.73 6.39
CA CYS A 86 -6.63 -4.54 5.22
C CYS A 86 -5.39 -5.44 5.43
N ILE A 87 -5.55 -6.75 5.28
CA ILE A 87 -4.45 -7.72 5.43
C ILE A 87 -3.35 -7.48 4.39
N ILE A 88 -3.72 -7.17 3.14
CA ILE A 88 -2.74 -6.90 2.09
C ILE A 88 -1.93 -5.64 2.42
N ARG A 89 -2.58 -4.59 2.96
CA ARG A 89 -1.89 -3.38 3.42
C ARG A 89 -0.86 -3.70 4.51
N ARG A 90 -1.28 -4.45 5.54
CA ARG A 90 -0.38 -4.89 6.63
C ARG A 90 0.80 -5.70 6.11
N LYS A 91 0.58 -6.61 5.15
CA LYS A 91 1.65 -7.37 4.50
C LYS A 91 2.61 -6.47 3.71
N CYS A 92 2.11 -5.44 3.03
CA CYS A 92 2.96 -4.48 2.32
C CYS A 92 3.78 -3.63 3.30
N LEU A 93 3.20 -3.19 4.41
CA LEU A 93 3.92 -2.48 5.48
C LEU A 93 5.04 -3.33 6.10
N ALA A 94 4.76 -4.60 6.39
CA ALA A 94 5.79 -5.51 6.94
C ALA A 94 6.95 -5.75 5.94
N ARG A 95 6.71 -5.58 4.64
CA ARG A 95 7.76 -5.68 3.61
C ARG A 95 8.54 -4.38 3.42
N SER A 96 7.96 -3.22 3.70
CA SER A 96 8.72 -1.96 3.71
C SER A 96 9.62 -1.84 4.92
N THR A 97 9.40 -2.64 5.98
CA THR A 97 10.27 -2.68 7.17
C THR A 97 11.37 -3.74 7.09
N VAL A 98 11.72 -4.24 5.89
CA VAL A 98 12.77 -5.25 5.74
C VAL A 98 14.12 -4.62 6.03
N GLU A 99 14.84 -5.20 7.00
CA GLU A 99 16.19 -4.79 7.35
C GLU A 99 17.17 -5.19 6.24
N TYR A 100 17.90 -4.22 5.72
CA TYR A 100 19.06 -4.51 4.89
C TYR A 100 20.25 -4.75 5.84
N CYS A 101 20.66 -6.01 5.98
CA CYS A 101 21.88 -6.43 6.68
C CYS A 101 23.14 -6.09 5.88
#